data_AF-A0A4V1UCR5-F1
#
_entry.id   AF-A0A4V1UCR5-F1
#
_cell.length_a   1.000
_cell.length_b   1.000
_cell.length_c   1.000
_cell.angle_alpha   90.00
_cell.angle_beta   90.00
_cell.angle_gamma   90.00
#
_symmetry.space_group_name_H-M   'P 1'
#
loop_
_entity.id
_entity.type
_entity.pdbx_description
1 polymer ?
#
loop_
_entity_poly.entity_id
_entity_poly.type
_entity_poly.pdbx_seq_one_letter_code
_entity_poly.pdbx_strand_id
1 'polypeptide(L)'
;MLLVITGSMFLYAKRKYQQADFGASFGTKSTIAMNKLAQMQELFITCAPICNADATFMQAIVFPEVMRYNSLKDGIEAESLRTLYVQLGNEYADFSIGIFQMKPSFAEQVEEKAEHLLSPAIKKELQLQYDSDDTEEIRRQRVERLQDAEWQMIYLTAFTALCNQKYANKKFENNLEKMQWYATVYNAGFDRTDAYISKKIKEEHFYLQQDMPGKTFRYAAIAGWYFTAEK
;
A
#
# COMPACT_ATOMS: atom_id res chain seq x y z
N MET A 1 12.36 -51.50 -2.80
CA MET A 1 12.13 -50.52 -3.89
C MET A 1 11.37 -49.34 -3.30
N LEU A 2 12.10 -48.34 -2.79
CA LEU A 2 11.52 -47.15 -2.17
C LEU A 2 11.11 -46.19 -3.27
N LEU A 3 9.81 -45.91 -3.38
CA LEU A 3 9.26 -45.00 -4.38
C LEU A 3 9.53 -43.55 -3.95
N VAL A 4 10.32 -42.85 -4.77
CA VAL A 4 10.63 -41.43 -4.65
C VAL A 4 9.35 -40.63 -4.97
N ILE A 5 8.61 -40.18 -3.96
CA ILE A 5 7.43 -39.28 -4.10
C ILE A 5 7.74 -37.87 -3.56
N THR A 6 9.00 -37.43 -3.58
CA THR A 6 9.38 -36.09 -3.11
C THR A 6 9.61 -35.08 -4.25
N GLY A 7 9.77 -35.54 -5.50
CA GLY A 7 10.03 -34.67 -6.65
C GLY A 7 8.82 -33.92 -7.19
N SER A 8 7.63 -34.54 -7.14
CA SER A 8 6.43 -34.02 -7.84
C SER A 8 5.78 -32.82 -7.12
N MET A 9 5.82 -32.81 -5.78
CA MET A 9 5.21 -31.74 -4.97
C MET A 9 6.04 -30.44 -5.03
N PHE A 10 7.38 -30.56 -5.10
CA PHE A 10 8.29 -29.43 -5.29
C PHE A 10 8.17 -28.81 -6.69
N LEU A 11 7.97 -29.62 -7.73
CA LEU A 11 7.73 -29.13 -9.11
C LEU A 11 6.36 -28.45 -9.26
N TYR A 12 5.33 -28.94 -8.55
CA TYR A 12 3.99 -28.33 -8.58
C TYR A 12 3.94 -26.98 -7.86
N ALA A 13 4.62 -26.85 -6.72
CA ALA A 13 4.72 -25.59 -6.00
C ALA A 13 5.53 -24.52 -6.76
N LYS A 14 6.58 -24.93 -7.49
CA LYS A 14 7.45 -24.01 -8.26
C LYS A 14 6.80 -23.49 -9.56
N ARG A 15 5.80 -24.22 -10.09
CA ARG A 15 5.04 -23.82 -11.30
C ARG A 15 3.95 -22.79 -11.04
N LYS A 16 3.45 -22.67 -9.81
CA LYS A 16 2.18 -21.98 -9.56
C LYS A 16 2.21 -20.47 -9.85
N TYR A 17 3.39 -19.85 -9.95
CA TYR A 17 3.55 -18.43 -10.27
C TYR A 17 4.90 -18.13 -10.96
N GLN A 18 5.08 -18.56 -12.21
CA GLN A 18 6.08 -17.91 -13.06
C GLN A 18 5.58 -16.49 -13.39
N GLN A 19 6.50 -15.53 -13.48
CA GLN A 19 6.22 -14.09 -13.69
C GLN A 19 5.25 -13.84 -14.88
N ALA A 20 5.34 -14.68 -15.92
CA ALA A 20 4.47 -14.66 -17.09
C ALA A 20 3.02 -15.15 -16.83
N ASP A 21 2.81 -16.12 -15.93
CA ASP A 21 1.49 -16.69 -15.60
C ASP A 21 0.73 -15.83 -14.57
N PHE A 22 1.49 -15.10 -13.75
CA PHE A 22 0.93 -14.20 -12.75
C PHE A 22 0.27 -12.97 -13.37
N GLY A 23 0.88 -12.36 -14.40
CA GLY A 23 0.28 -11.24 -15.14
C GLY A 23 -1.00 -11.63 -15.90
N ALA A 24 -1.01 -12.82 -16.52
CA ALA A 24 -2.18 -13.36 -17.21
C ALA A 24 -3.39 -13.56 -16.27
N SER A 25 -3.13 -13.86 -14.99
CA SER A 25 -4.16 -14.02 -13.96
C SER A 25 -4.88 -12.71 -13.58
N PHE A 26 -4.39 -11.55 -14.01
CA PHE A 26 -4.94 -10.24 -13.64
C PHE A 26 -5.88 -9.64 -14.70
N GLY A 27 -5.82 -10.14 -15.94
CA GLY A 27 -6.67 -9.67 -17.03
C GLY A 27 -6.58 -8.16 -17.23
N THR A 28 -7.73 -7.51 -17.45
CA THR A 28 -7.82 -6.06 -17.70
C THR A 28 -7.54 -5.20 -16.48
N LYS A 29 -7.57 -5.76 -15.25
CA LYS A 29 -7.38 -4.99 -14.01
C LYS A 29 -5.97 -4.41 -13.90
N SER A 30 -4.95 -5.17 -14.30
CA SER A 30 -3.57 -4.69 -14.29
C SER A 30 -3.38 -3.54 -15.28
N THR A 31 -3.92 -3.64 -16.50
CA THR A 31 -3.87 -2.56 -17.50
C THR A 31 -4.57 -1.29 -17.00
N ILE A 32 -5.76 -1.42 -16.39
CA ILE A 32 -6.47 -0.28 -15.81
C ILE A 32 -5.65 0.37 -14.70
N ALA A 33 -5.06 -0.44 -13.80
CA ALA A 33 -4.25 0.06 -12.70
C ALA A 33 -2.96 0.76 -13.19
N MET A 34 -2.27 0.17 -14.17
CA MET A 34 -1.11 0.77 -14.84
C MET A 34 -1.46 2.13 -15.45
N ASN A 35 -2.58 2.22 -16.19
CA ASN A 35 -3.03 3.48 -16.79
C ASN A 35 -3.34 4.55 -15.73
N LYS A 36 -3.97 4.18 -14.61
CA LYS A 36 -4.23 5.11 -13.51
C LYS A 36 -2.93 5.63 -12.88
N LEU A 37 -1.96 4.74 -12.63
CA LEU A 37 -0.65 5.15 -12.10
C LEU A 37 0.12 6.02 -13.09
N ALA A 38 0.05 5.73 -14.39
CA ALA A 38 0.66 6.55 -15.44
C ALA A 38 0.08 7.97 -15.50
N GLN A 39 -1.21 8.13 -15.24
CA GLN A 39 -1.85 9.46 -15.12
C GLN A 39 -1.33 10.26 -13.91
N MET A 40 -0.79 9.59 -12.89
CA MET A 40 -0.23 10.20 -11.68
C MET A 40 1.31 10.27 -11.73
N GLN A 41 1.94 9.99 -12.88
CA GLN A 41 3.39 9.83 -12.99
C GLN A 41 4.16 11.07 -12.53
N GLU A 42 3.67 12.27 -12.85
CA GLU A 42 4.32 13.52 -12.47
C GLU A 42 4.33 13.72 -10.94
N LEU A 43 3.25 13.35 -10.25
CA LEU A 43 3.18 13.37 -8.79
C LEU A 43 4.22 12.41 -8.18
N PHE A 44 4.32 11.19 -8.70
CA PHE A 44 5.34 10.24 -8.24
C PHE A 44 6.77 10.76 -8.46
N ILE A 45 7.06 11.33 -9.63
CA ILE A 45 8.39 11.89 -9.94
C ILE A 45 8.72 13.06 -9.00
N THR A 46 7.73 13.92 -8.72
CA THR A 46 7.90 15.09 -7.85
C THR A 46 8.12 14.70 -6.39
N CYS A 47 7.38 13.70 -5.90
CA CYS A 47 7.43 13.32 -4.49
C CYS A 47 8.56 12.33 -4.14
N ALA A 48 9.00 11.50 -5.09
CA ALA A 48 10.01 10.47 -4.85
C ALA A 48 11.34 11.00 -4.25
N PRO A 49 11.88 12.16 -4.68
CA PRO A 49 13.05 12.76 -4.05
C PRO A 49 12.85 13.14 -2.57
N ILE A 50 11.65 13.57 -2.17
CA ILE A 50 11.34 13.99 -0.78
C ILE A 50 11.57 12.83 0.19
N CYS A 51 11.22 11.61 -0.22
CA CYS A 51 11.34 10.42 0.62
C CYS A 51 12.57 9.56 0.32
N ASN A 52 13.47 9.98 -0.58
CA ASN A 52 14.63 9.21 -1.04
C ASN A 52 14.23 7.82 -1.57
N ALA A 53 13.31 7.80 -2.54
CA ALA A 53 12.87 6.60 -3.26
C ALA A 53 12.79 6.86 -4.77
N ASP A 54 12.53 5.79 -5.53
CA ASP A 54 12.21 5.88 -6.97
C ASP A 54 10.70 5.92 -7.18
N ALA A 55 10.23 6.62 -8.23
CA ALA A 55 8.81 6.68 -8.59
C ALA A 55 8.19 5.28 -8.77
N THR A 56 8.85 4.39 -9.52
CA THR A 56 8.40 3.00 -9.73
C THR A 56 8.35 2.20 -8.42
N PHE A 57 9.23 2.50 -7.46
CA PHE A 57 9.21 1.86 -6.14
C PHE A 57 7.95 2.26 -5.36
N MET A 58 7.61 3.55 -5.35
CA MET A 58 6.38 4.05 -4.71
C MET A 58 5.12 3.51 -5.40
N GLN A 59 5.09 3.50 -6.73
CA GLN A 59 4.00 2.92 -7.51
C GLN A 59 3.77 1.44 -7.17
N ALA A 60 4.84 0.66 -7.08
CA ALA A 60 4.74 -0.77 -6.76
C ALA A 60 4.11 -1.03 -5.38
N ILE A 61 4.36 -0.17 -4.38
CA ILE A 61 3.78 -0.30 -3.04
C ILE A 61 2.26 -0.27 -3.09
N VAL A 62 1.69 0.66 -3.86
CA VAL A 62 0.24 0.90 -3.95
C VAL A 62 -0.43 0.15 -5.09
N PHE A 63 0.32 -0.38 -6.05
CA PHE A 63 -0.22 -1.07 -7.22
C PHE A 63 -1.28 -2.15 -6.88
N PRO A 64 -1.09 -3.02 -5.87
CA PRO A 64 -2.13 -4.00 -5.52
C PRO A 64 -3.45 -3.34 -5.10
N GLU A 65 -3.41 -2.20 -4.42
CA GLU A 65 -4.61 -1.44 -4.04
C GLU A 65 -5.28 -0.80 -5.27
N VAL A 66 -4.49 -0.22 -6.18
CA VAL A 66 -5.02 0.35 -7.43
C VAL A 66 -5.68 -0.72 -8.31
N MET A 67 -5.16 -1.95 -8.30
CA MET A 67 -5.79 -3.09 -8.99
C MET A 67 -7.14 -3.49 -8.37
N ARG A 68 -7.30 -3.31 -7.06
CA ARG A 68 -8.53 -3.61 -6.34
C ARG A 68 -9.55 -2.47 -6.45
N TYR A 69 -9.07 -1.24 -6.61
CA TYR A 69 -9.87 -0.02 -6.56
C TYR A 69 -11.01 0.02 -7.60
N ASN A 70 -12.23 0.25 -7.10
CA ASN A 70 -13.44 0.46 -7.91
C ASN A 70 -14.17 1.73 -7.43
N SER A 71 -14.11 2.79 -8.23
CA SER A 71 -14.59 4.12 -7.86
C SER A 71 -16.09 4.19 -7.55
N LEU A 72 -16.92 3.34 -8.16
CA LEU A 72 -18.36 3.35 -7.94
C LEU A 72 -18.77 2.68 -6.63
N LYS A 73 -18.08 1.60 -6.24
CA LYS A 73 -18.38 0.86 -5.00
C LYS A 73 -17.88 1.62 -3.77
N ASP A 74 -16.73 2.28 -3.88
CA ASP A 74 -16.16 3.09 -2.80
C ASP A 74 -16.97 4.38 -2.53
N GLY A 75 -17.73 4.90 -3.50
CA GLY A 75 -18.51 6.13 -3.32
C GLY A 75 -19.77 5.97 -2.45
N ILE A 76 -20.46 4.83 -2.55
CA ILE A 76 -21.76 4.61 -1.87
C ILE A 76 -21.57 4.04 -0.46
N GLU A 77 -20.63 3.11 -0.28
CA GLU A 77 -20.38 2.46 1.02
C GLU A 77 -19.64 3.40 2.00
N ALA A 78 -18.91 4.39 1.49
CA ALA A 78 -18.03 5.20 2.32
C ALA A 78 -18.71 6.36 3.06
N GLU A 79 -19.83 6.93 2.59
CA GLU A 79 -20.32 8.19 3.19
C GLU A 79 -20.80 8.04 4.64
N SER A 80 -21.54 6.95 4.92
CA SER A 80 -21.95 6.61 6.29
C SER A 80 -20.74 6.30 7.18
N LEU A 81 -19.75 5.57 6.65
CA LEU A 81 -18.54 5.22 7.38
C LEU A 81 -17.65 6.44 7.65
N ARG A 82 -17.57 7.40 6.71
CA ARG A 82 -16.89 8.69 6.87
C ARG A 82 -17.54 9.51 7.98
N THR A 83 -18.86 9.62 7.96
CA THR A 83 -19.61 10.32 9.01
C THR A 83 -19.33 9.69 10.38
N LEU A 84 -19.38 8.36 10.45
CA LEU A 84 -19.10 7.62 11.68
C LEU A 84 -17.66 7.84 12.16
N TYR A 85 -16.69 7.86 11.25
CA TYR A 85 -15.30 8.15 11.57
C TYR A 85 -15.11 9.58 12.08
N VAL A 86 -15.72 10.58 11.45
CA VAL A 86 -15.63 11.98 11.89
C VAL A 86 -16.16 12.12 13.32
N GLN A 87 -17.35 11.56 13.58
CA GLN A 87 -18.01 11.66 14.87
C GLN A 87 -17.31 10.84 15.98
N LEU A 88 -16.91 9.61 15.68
CA LEU A 88 -16.51 8.63 16.72
C LEU A 88 -15.04 8.20 16.64
N GLY A 89 -14.35 8.46 15.52
CA GLY A 89 -12.94 8.11 15.31
C GLY A 89 -12.72 6.70 14.76
N ASN A 90 -11.44 6.33 14.64
CA ASN A 90 -11.01 5.09 13.98
C ASN A 90 -11.46 3.80 14.71
N GLU A 91 -11.73 3.87 16.02
CA GLU A 91 -12.20 2.73 16.81
C GLU A 91 -13.58 2.24 16.35
N TYR A 92 -14.36 3.12 15.72
CA TYR A 92 -15.74 2.86 15.28
C TYR A 92 -15.87 2.74 13.77
N ALA A 93 -14.98 3.35 12.99
CA ALA A 93 -14.97 3.25 11.53
C ALA A 93 -13.55 3.33 10.96
N ASP A 94 -13.08 2.21 10.40
CA ASP A 94 -11.76 2.10 9.78
C ASP A 94 -11.84 1.36 8.44
N PHE A 95 -12.01 2.13 7.38
CA PHE A 95 -12.30 1.66 6.02
C PHE A 95 -11.33 2.30 5.02
N SER A 96 -11.19 1.71 3.84
CA SER A 96 -10.31 2.22 2.80
C SER A 96 -10.97 3.32 1.98
N ILE A 97 -10.21 4.37 1.68
CA ILE A 97 -10.66 5.55 0.92
C ILE A 97 -9.74 5.77 -0.28
N GLY A 98 -10.33 6.18 -1.40
CA GLY A 98 -9.63 6.65 -2.60
C GLY A 98 -8.78 5.59 -3.30
N ILE A 99 -7.99 6.03 -4.30
CA ILE A 99 -7.30 5.15 -5.24
C ILE A 99 -6.22 4.28 -4.58
N PHE A 100 -5.53 4.79 -3.56
CA PHE A 100 -4.53 4.04 -2.80
C PHE A 100 -5.13 3.26 -1.62
N GLN A 101 -6.46 3.28 -1.46
CA GLN A 101 -7.21 2.50 -0.46
C GLN A 101 -6.70 2.71 0.98
N MET A 102 -6.25 3.94 1.27
CA MET A 102 -5.73 4.30 2.58
C MET A 102 -6.85 4.38 3.61
N LYS A 103 -6.54 3.97 4.84
CA LYS A 103 -7.47 4.02 5.96
C LYS A 103 -7.24 5.27 6.81
N PRO A 104 -8.27 5.82 7.47
CA PRO A 104 -8.08 6.91 8.43
C PRO A 104 -7.08 6.56 9.55
N SER A 105 -7.13 5.35 10.11
CA SER A 105 -6.16 4.90 11.12
C SER A 105 -4.72 4.84 10.60
N PHE A 106 -4.54 4.59 9.30
CA PHE A 106 -3.22 4.62 8.66
C PHE A 106 -2.72 6.07 8.55
N ALA A 107 -3.56 6.99 8.09
CA ALA A 107 -3.21 8.41 8.01
C ALA A 107 -2.86 9.01 9.39
N GLU A 108 -3.64 8.69 10.43
CA GLU A 108 -3.33 9.09 11.81
C GLU A 108 -1.94 8.63 12.25
N GLN A 109 -1.61 7.35 12.02
CA GLN A 109 -0.27 6.82 12.34
C GLN A 109 0.84 7.49 11.53
N VAL A 110 0.60 7.79 10.25
CA VAL A 110 1.57 8.48 9.41
C VAL A 110 1.80 9.89 9.94
N GLU A 111 0.76 10.64 10.28
CA GLU A 111 0.85 12.00 10.81
C GLU A 111 1.62 12.05 12.12
N GLU A 112 1.24 11.21 13.09
CA GLU A 112 1.90 11.12 14.39
C GLU A 112 3.38 10.77 14.23
N LYS A 113 3.69 9.70 13.48
CA LYS A 113 5.07 9.26 13.28
C LYS A 113 5.86 10.28 12.46
N ALA A 114 5.25 10.93 11.47
CA ALA A 114 5.91 11.96 10.67
C ALA A 114 6.35 13.14 11.53
N GLU A 115 5.48 13.60 12.43
CA GLU A 115 5.78 14.73 13.32
C GLU A 115 7.00 14.44 14.22
N HIS A 116 7.07 13.22 14.76
CA HIS A 116 8.12 12.83 15.71
C HIS A 116 9.41 12.32 15.07
N LEU A 117 9.36 11.72 13.88
CA LEU A 117 10.49 10.97 13.32
C LEU A 117 11.13 11.66 12.12
N LEU A 118 10.36 12.38 11.29
CA LEU A 118 10.89 12.99 10.08
C LEU A 118 11.63 14.30 10.35
N SER A 119 12.60 14.61 9.50
CA SER A 119 13.39 15.84 9.60
C SER A 119 12.52 17.08 9.34
N PRO A 120 12.88 18.26 9.90
CA PRO A 120 12.14 19.50 9.65
C PRO A 120 11.99 19.85 8.16
N ALA A 121 13.00 19.52 7.34
CA ALA A 121 12.95 19.74 5.90
C ALA A 121 11.86 18.89 5.23
N ILE A 122 11.80 17.59 5.55
CA ILE A 122 10.76 16.70 5.02
C ILE A 122 9.37 17.12 5.52
N LYS A 123 9.25 17.48 6.81
CA LYS A 123 7.98 17.96 7.38
C LYS A 123 7.46 19.21 6.65
N LYS A 124 8.36 20.14 6.31
CA LYS A 124 8.02 21.35 5.56
C LYS A 124 7.48 21.04 4.15
N GLU A 125 8.05 20.06 3.46
CA GLU A 125 7.54 19.65 2.14
C GLU A 125 6.17 18.97 2.23
N LEU A 126 5.96 18.15 3.27
CA LEU A 126 4.75 17.33 3.41
C LEU A 126 3.54 18.08 3.99
N GLN A 127 3.75 19.11 4.81
CA GLN A 127 2.70 19.96 5.40
C GLN A 127 1.53 19.16 6.02
N LEU A 128 1.84 18.08 6.75
CA LEU A 128 0.85 17.18 7.34
C LEU A 128 0.12 17.77 8.55
N GLN A 129 0.60 18.88 9.12
CA GLN A 129 -0.05 19.52 10.27
C GLN A 129 -1.46 20.02 9.93
N TYR A 130 -2.26 20.20 10.98
CA TYR A 130 -3.59 20.79 10.93
C TYR A 130 -3.55 22.15 11.62
N ASP A 131 -4.31 23.12 11.09
CA ASP A 131 -4.44 24.44 11.70
C ASP A 131 -5.47 24.47 12.85
N SER A 132 -6.23 23.39 13.01
CA SER A 132 -7.25 23.22 14.04
C SER A 132 -6.79 22.22 15.10
N ASP A 133 -7.14 22.50 16.37
CA ASP A 133 -7.00 21.57 17.49
C ASP A 133 -8.30 20.78 17.76
N ASP A 134 -9.40 21.11 17.07
CA ASP A 134 -10.67 20.39 17.18
C ASP A 134 -10.54 19.00 16.54
N THR A 135 -10.75 17.96 17.34
CA THR A 135 -10.58 16.57 16.93
C THR A 135 -11.58 16.14 15.84
N GLU A 136 -12.82 16.61 15.88
CA GLU A 136 -13.80 16.30 14.83
C GLU A 136 -13.40 16.95 13.51
N GLU A 137 -12.95 18.21 13.58
CA GLU A 137 -12.51 18.96 12.41
C GLU A 137 -11.24 18.37 11.77
N ILE A 138 -10.26 17.97 12.59
CA ILE A 138 -9.08 17.23 12.11
C ILE A 138 -9.50 15.94 11.40
N ARG A 139 -10.45 15.18 11.96
CA ARG A 139 -10.95 13.95 11.33
C ARG A 139 -11.66 14.23 10.00
N ARG A 140 -12.43 15.32 9.91
CA ARG A 140 -13.08 15.76 8.67
C ARG A 140 -12.04 16.07 7.61
N GLN A 141 -11.07 16.91 7.92
CA GLN A 141 -9.98 17.25 7.00
C GLN A 141 -9.18 16.02 6.58
N ARG A 142 -8.93 15.06 7.49
CA ARG A 142 -8.27 13.80 7.14
C ARG A 142 -9.07 13.00 6.11
N VAL A 143 -10.39 12.91 6.27
CA VAL A 143 -11.26 12.24 5.29
C VAL A 143 -11.24 12.96 3.95
N GLU A 144 -11.22 14.29 3.93
CA GLU A 144 -11.08 15.09 2.71
C GLU A 144 -9.74 14.83 2.02
N ARG A 145 -8.63 14.88 2.77
CA ARG A 145 -7.28 14.55 2.28
C ARG A 145 -7.23 13.12 1.72
N LEU A 146 -7.85 12.15 2.37
CA LEU A 146 -7.86 10.76 1.87
C LEU A 146 -8.73 10.56 0.62
N GLN A 147 -9.62 11.48 0.27
CA GLN A 147 -10.37 11.46 -0.99
C GLN A 147 -9.61 12.11 -2.16
N ASP A 148 -8.63 12.95 -1.85
CA ASP A 148 -7.83 13.68 -2.82
C ASP A 148 -6.56 12.90 -3.21
N ALA A 149 -6.31 12.76 -4.51
CA ALA A 149 -5.21 11.93 -5.01
C ALA A 149 -3.82 12.53 -4.74
N GLU A 150 -3.70 13.85 -4.66
CA GLU A 150 -2.44 14.53 -4.33
C GLU A 150 -2.13 14.34 -2.84
N TRP A 151 -3.12 14.46 -1.98
CA TRP A 151 -2.96 14.16 -0.55
C TRP A 151 -2.67 12.68 -0.30
N GLN A 152 -3.29 11.75 -1.04
CA GLN A 152 -2.90 10.35 -1.00
C GLN A 152 -1.43 10.15 -1.41
N MET A 153 -0.91 10.94 -2.36
CA MET A 153 0.51 10.94 -2.68
C MET A 153 1.37 11.46 -1.52
N ILE A 154 0.94 12.53 -0.85
CA ILE A 154 1.64 13.09 0.32
C ILE A 154 1.75 12.02 1.43
N TYR A 155 0.66 11.32 1.75
CA TYR A 155 0.68 10.22 2.72
C TYR A 155 1.59 9.06 2.30
N LEU A 156 1.58 8.67 1.02
CA LEU A 156 2.48 7.63 0.50
C LEU A 156 3.96 8.05 0.61
N THR A 157 4.24 9.33 0.37
CA THR A 157 5.58 9.92 0.47
C THR A 157 6.05 9.89 1.91
N ALA A 158 5.23 10.36 2.85
CA ALA A 158 5.50 10.33 4.27
C ALA A 158 5.71 8.88 4.77
N PHE A 159 4.83 7.96 4.38
CA PHE A 159 4.96 6.54 4.66
C PHE A 159 6.30 5.96 4.20
N THR A 160 6.70 6.29 2.97
CA THR A 160 7.94 5.78 2.38
C THR A 160 9.17 6.34 3.11
N ALA A 161 9.15 7.62 3.47
CA ALA A 161 10.20 8.26 4.27
C ALA A 161 10.32 7.61 5.67
N LEU A 162 9.19 7.37 6.34
CA LEU A 162 9.12 6.69 7.63
C LEU A 162 9.66 5.26 7.55
N CYS A 163 9.33 4.53 6.48
CA CYS A 163 9.88 3.19 6.25
C CYS A 163 11.40 3.22 6.00
N ASN A 164 11.89 4.19 5.23
CA ASN A 164 13.32 4.40 5.00
C ASN A 164 14.06 4.63 6.32
N GLN A 165 13.50 5.43 7.23
CA GLN A 165 14.07 5.65 8.56
C GLN A 165 13.98 4.40 9.44
N LYS A 166 12.80 3.78 9.54
CA LYS A 166 12.55 2.60 10.39
C LYS A 166 13.45 1.42 10.01
N TYR A 167 13.70 1.24 8.72
CA TYR A 167 14.45 0.10 8.18
C TYR A 167 15.84 0.48 7.68
N ALA A 168 16.40 1.63 8.09
CA ALA A 168 17.72 2.12 7.64
C ALA A 168 18.86 1.11 7.90
N ASN A 169 18.78 0.38 9.02
CA ASN A 169 19.79 -0.62 9.41
C ASN A 169 19.44 -2.05 8.95
N LYS A 170 18.28 -2.24 8.30
CA LYS A 170 17.86 -3.55 7.83
C LYS A 170 18.55 -3.84 6.50
N LYS A 171 19.24 -4.98 6.43
CA LYS A 171 19.86 -5.46 5.18
C LYS A 171 18.82 -6.20 4.36
N PHE A 172 18.55 -5.69 3.17
CA PHE A 172 17.78 -6.36 2.13
C PHE A 172 18.76 -6.93 1.09
N GLU A 173 18.44 -8.09 0.52
CA GLU A 173 19.21 -8.75 -0.53
C GLU A 173 19.25 -7.88 -1.80
N ASN A 174 18.12 -7.24 -2.14
CA ASN A 174 17.98 -6.37 -3.30
C ASN A 174 16.78 -5.42 -3.15
N ASN A 175 16.63 -4.50 -4.11
CA ASN A 175 15.54 -3.52 -4.11
C ASN A 175 14.15 -4.15 -4.25
N LEU A 176 14.03 -5.33 -4.87
CA LEU A 176 12.75 -6.04 -4.96
C LEU A 176 12.32 -6.53 -3.58
N GLU A 177 13.22 -7.13 -2.79
CA GLU A 177 12.90 -7.54 -1.41
C GLU A 177 12.53 -6.32 -0.54
N LYS A 178 13.29 -5.22 -0.63
CA LYS A 178 12.98 -3.96 0.07
C LYS A 178 11.57 -3.45 -0.29
N MET A 179 11.24 -3.43 -1.58
CA MET A 179 9.93 -3.01 -2.07
C MET A 179 8.82 -3.92 -1.54
N GLN A 180 8.99 -5.25 -1.64
CA GLN A 180 8.02 -6.22 -1.14
C GLN A 180 7.78 -6.09 0.37
N TRP A 181 8.83 -5.76 1.12
CA TRP A 181 8.72 -5.44 2.53
C TRP A 181 7.85 -4.21 2.75
N TYR A 182 8.13 -3.10 2.06
CA TYR A 182 7.40 -1.84 2.25
C TYR A 182 5.94 -1.97 1.81
N ALA A 183 5.69 -2.65 0.69
CA ALA A 183 4.36 -3.03 0.25
C ALA A 183 3.60 -3.84 1.32
N THR A 184 4.27 -4.77 2.00
CA THR A 184 3.65 -5.55 3.06
C THR A 184 3.37 -4.72 4.31
N VAL A 185 4.27 -3.79 4.69
CA VAL A 185 4.03 -2.86 5.80
C VAL A 185 2.86 -1.93 5.49
N TYR A 186 2.75 -1.45 4.25
CA TYR A 186 1.62 -0.65 3.79
C TYR A 186 0.28 -1.39 3.98
N ASN A 187 0.24 -2.67 3.59
CA ASN A 187 -0.97 -3.50 3.75
C ASN A 187 -1.26 -3.93 5.20
N ALA A 188 -0.23 -4.10 6.03
CA ALA A 188 -0.35 -4.70 7.37
C ALA A 188 -0.35 -3.71 8.54
N GLY A 189 0.07 -2.47 8.31
CA GLY A 189 0.29 -1.43 9.32
C GLY A 189 1.72 -1.38 9.89
N PHE A 190 2.07 -0.25 10.50
CA PHE A 190 3.45 0.04 10.94
C PHE A 190 3.92 -0.82 12.12
N ASP A 191 3.05 -1.19 13.05
CA ASP A 191 3.48 -1.73 14.35
C ASP A 191 3.62 -3.26 14.36
N ARG A 192 3.83 -3.85 13.18
CA ARG A 192 4.08 -5.29 13.02
C ARG A 192 5.56 -5.60 13.20
N THR A 193 5.84 -6.78 13.75
CA THR A 193 7.21 -7.30 13.91
C THR A 193 7.80 -7.75 12.58
N ASP A 194 9.12 -7.76 12.49
CA ASP A 194 9.83 -8.27 11.32
C ASP A 194 9.44 -9.72 10.97
N ALA A 195 9.23 -10.56 11.99
CA ALA A 195 8.76 -11.93 11.80
C ALA A 195 7.36 -11.99 11.17
N TYR A 196 6.46 -11.09 11.60
CA TYR A 196 5.12 -10.97 11.04
C TYR A 196 5.17 -10.55 9.57
N ILE A 197 5.94 -9.51 9.24
CA ILE A 197 6.09 -9.00 7.86
C ILE A 197 6.69 -10.09 6.97
N SER A 198 7.77 -10.75 7.42
CA SER A 198 8.43 -11.85 6.70
C SER A 198 7.48 -13.01 6.40
N LYS A 199 6.57 -13.31 7.33
CA LYS A 199 5.51 -14.31 7.15
C LYS A 199 4.50 -13.82 6.12
N LYS A 200 3.97 -12.61 6.26
CA LYS A 200 2.92 -12.04 5.39
C LYS A 200 3.34 -11.88 3.94
N ILE A 201 4.62 -11.60 3.65
CA ILE A 201 5.16 -11.59 2.28
C ILE A 201 4.88 -12.92 1.53
N LYS A 202 4.76 -14.03 2.26
CA LYS A 202 4.63 -15.39 1.70
C LYS A 202 3.18 -15.89 1.64
N GLU A 203 2.23 -15.21 2.27
CA GLU A 203 0.86 -15.72 2.42
C GLU A 203 -0.13 -15.16 1.40
N GLU A 204 -1.05 -16.01 0.92
CA GLU A 204 -2.14 -15.63 0.01
C GLU A 204 -3.38 -15.19 0.80
N HIS A 205 -3.47 -13.89 1.10
CA HIS A 205 -4.62 -13.31 1.84
C HIS A 205 -5.24 -12.09 1.16
N PHE A 206 -4.71 -11.66 0.02
CA PHE A 206 -5.20 -10.47 -0.67
C PHE A 206 -6.21 -10.85 -1.76
N TYR A 207 -7.41 -10.27 -1.68
CA TYR A 207 -8.46 -10.46 -2.69
C TYR A 207 -8.42 -9.31 -3.70
N LEU A 208 -8.45 -9.64 -5.00
CA LEU A 208 -8.58 -8.65 -6.09
C LEU A 208 -10.03 -8.30 -6.43
N GLN A 209 -10.97 -9.10 -5.94
CA GLN A 209 -12.41 -8.84 -6.02
C GLN A 209 -12.87 -8.42 -4.63
N GLN A 210 -13.75 -7.41 -4.57
CA GLN A 210 -14.33 -6.97 -3.30
C GLN A 210 -15.45 -7.91 -2.82
N ASP A 211 -15.97 -8.80 -3.67
CA ASP A 211 -17.02 -9.76 -3.30
C ASP A 211 -16.40 -11.12 -2.92
N MET A 212 -16.84 -11.67 -1.80
CA MET A 212 -16.40 -12.96 -1.26
C MET A 212 -17.40 -14.07 -1.64
N PRO A 213 -16.94 -15.31 -1.93
CA PRO A 213 -15.55 -15.77 -1.93
C PRO A 213 -14.82 -15.52 -3.26
N GLY A 214 -13.52 -15.20 -3.20
CA GLY A 214 -12.65 -15.00 -4.37
C GLY A 214 -11.27 -15.65 -4.23
N LYS A 215 -10.51 -15.71 -5.32
CA LYS A 215 -9.11 -16.18 -5.29
C LYS A 215 -8.25 -15.19 -4.51
N THR A 216 -7.41 -15.70 -3.59
CA THR A 216 -6.42 -14.90 -2.87
C THR A 216 -5.06 -14.91 -3.56
N PHE A 217 -4.31 -13.84 -3.31
CA PHE A 217 -2.97 -13.62 -3.83
C PHE A 217 -2.05 -13.12 -2.71
N ARG A 218 -0.74 -13.20 -2.94
CA ARG A 218 0.26 -12.58 -2.07
C ARG A 218 0.38 -11.11 -2.46
N TYR A 219 0.06 -10.20 -1.55
CA TYR A 219 0.16 -8.74 -1.78
C TYR A 219 1.54 -8.34 -2.31
N ALA A 220 2.59 -8.80 -1.62
CA ALA A 220 3.98 -8.56 -1.99
C ALA A 220 4.35 -9.11 -3.39
N ALA A 221 3.71 -10.19 -3.84
CA ALA A 221 3.97 -10.72 -5.18
C ALA A 221 3.35 -9.83 -6.26
N ILE A 222 2.15 -9.28 -6.03
CA ILE A 222 1.49 -8.33 -6.96
C ILE A 222 2.35 -7.08 -7.11
N ALA A 223 2.79 -6.50 -6.00
CA ALA A 223 3.71 -5.37 -5.99
C ALA A 223 5.03 -5.70 -6.73
N GLY A 224 5.62 -6.87 -6.42
CA GLY A 224 6.84 -7.39 -7.04
C GLY A 224 6.74 -7.54 -8.56
N TRP A 225 5.62 -8.04 -9.04
CA TRP A 225 5.37 -8.19 -10.47
C TRP A 225 5.39 -6.85 -11.19
N TYR A 226 4.69 -5.83 -10.67
CA TYR A 226 4.73 -4.49 -11.24
C TYR A 226 6.15 -3.90 -11.23
N PHE A 227 6.84 -3.97 -10.09
CA PHE A 227 8.18 -3.40 -9.93
C PHE A 227 9.24 -4.01 -10.86
N THR A 228 9.00 -5.22 -11.37
CA THR A 228 9.91 -5.93 -12.27
C THR A 228 9.48 -5.87 -13.73
N ALA A 229 8.21 -5.59 -14.01
CA ALA A 229 7.69 -5.43 -15.36
C ALA A 229 8.05 -4.06 -15.98
N GLU A 230 8.22 -3.04 -15.13
CA GLU A 230 8.56 -1.66 -15.54
C GLU A 230 10.09 -1.40 -15.58
N LYS A 231 10.92 -2.45 -15.70
CA LYS A 231 12.38 -2.37 -15.84
C LYS A 231 12.82 -3.01 -17.15
#